data_AF-A0A5N8VT06-F1
#
_entry.id   AF-A0A5N8VT06-F1
#
_cell.length_a   1.000
_cell.length_b   1.000
_cell.length_c   1.000
_cell.angle_alpha   90.00
_cell.angle_beta   90.00
_cell.angle_gamma   90.00
#
_symmetry.space_group_name_H-M   'P 1'
#
loop_
_entity.id
_entity.type
_entity.pdbx_description
1 polymer ?
#
loop_
_entity_poly.entity_id
_entity_poly.type
_entity_poly.pdbx_seq_one_letter_code
_entity_poly.pdbx_strand_id
1 'polypeptide(L)'
;MLGAGRALLRADATGVGRTAWPQVFPPTGQAVAPAFATAGFRIQAAIARRGTSPDTAVVHLVWAGTDRGGTFTDLRVTDWHFTRIRTKKGAATWSAQPRT
;
A
#
# COMPACT_ATOMS: atom_id res chain seq x y z
N MET A 1 13.28 3.00 -12.77
CA MET A 1 13.21 3.53 -11.39
C MET A 1 11.90 3.20 -10.67
N LEU A 2 10.72 3.50 -11.23
CA LEU A 2 9.43 3.23 -10.55
C LEU A 2 9.26 1.77 -10.09
N GLY A 3 9.63 0.80 -10.93
CA GLY A 3 9.55 -0.63 -10.56
C GLY A 3 10.42 -0.98 -9.35
N ALA A 4 11.66 -0.51 -9.32
CA ALA A 4 12.59 -0.72 -8.20
C ALA A 4 12.08 -0.06 -6.92
N GLY A 5 11.61 1.19 -6.98
CA GLY A 5 11.05 1.88 -5.80
C GLY A 5 9.82 1.16 -5.23
N ARG A 6 8.92 0.68 -6.10
CA ARG A 6 7.75 -0.11 -5.69
C ARG A 6 8.15 -1.44 -5.05
N ALA A 7 9.13 -2.14 -5.63
CA ALA A 7 9.64 -3.39 -5.10
C ALA A 7 10.31 -3.21 -3.73
N LEU A 8 11.11 -2.15 -3.58
CA LEU A 8 11.79 -1.83 -2.34
C LEU A 8 10.81 -1.48 -1.21
N LEU A 9 9.80 -0.65 -1.48
CA LEU A 9 8.76 -0.33 -0.49
C LEU A 9 7.95 -1.56 -0.08
N ARG A 10 7.61 -2.45 -1.02
CA ARG A 10 6.92 -3.70 -0.69
C ARG A 10 7.79 -4.60 0.18
N ALA A 11 9.07 -4.73 -0.13
CA ALA A 11 10.02 -5.51 0.66
C ALA A 11 10.21 -4.95 2.07
N ASP A 12 10.22 -3.62 2.22
CA ASP A 12 10.24 -2.96 3.51
C ASP A 12 8.96 -3.26 4.31
N ALA A 13 7.79 -2.95 3.74
CA ALA A 13 6.51 -3.02 4.43
C ALA A 13 6.06 -4.45 4.77
N THR A 14 6.34 -5.42 3.90
CA THR A 14 5.84 -6.81 4.03
C THR A 14 6.94 -7.83 4.30
N GLY A 15 8.22 -7.44 4.29
CA GLY A 15 9.36 -8.37 4.41
C GLY A 15 9.63 -9.24 3.16
N VAL A 16 8.73 -9.26 2.18
CA VAL A 16 8.82 -10.13 1.00
C VAL A 16 9.81 -9.57 -0.02
N GLY A 17 10.84 -10.35 -0.36
CA GLY A 17 11.83 -9.97 -1.38
C GLY A 17 12.98 -9.11 -0.85
N ARG A 18 13.15 -8.97 0.47
CA ARG A 18 14.29 -8.26 1.08
C ARG A 18 15.66 -8.83 0.68
N THR A 19 15.74 -10.12 0.40
CA THR A 19 16.97 -10.81 -0.05
C THR A 19 17.50 -10.30 -1.39
N ALA A 20 16.68 -9.64 -2.21
CA ALA A 20 17.12 -9.00 -3.45
C ALA A 20 17.85 -7.66 -3.21
N TRP A 21 17.85 -7.14 -1.97
CA TRP A 21 18.42 -5.84 -1.62
C TRP A 21 19.31 -5.91 -0.37
N PRO A 22 20.36 -6.75 -0.36
CA PRO A 22 21.18 -7.00 0.84
C PRO A 22 21.86 -5.74 1.40
N GLN A 23 22.17 -4.77 0.53
CA GLN A 23 22.71 -3.46 0.93
C GLN A 23 21.69 -2.54 1.64
N VAL A 24 20.39 -2.81 1.51
CA VAL A 24 19.31 -2.03 2.16
C VAL A 24 18.74 -2.79 3.37
N PHE A 25 18.58 -4.11 3.23
CA PHE A 25 18.11 -5.01 4.28
C PHE A 25 19.22 -6.00 4.62
N PRO A 26 20.16 -5.63 5.50
CA PRO A 26 21.22 -6.54 5.90
C PRO A 26 20.62 -7.81 6.53
N PRO A 27 21.24 -8.99 6.33
CA PRO A 27 20.77 -10.23 6.94
C PRO A 27 20.93 -10.14 8.45
N THR A 28 19.88 -9.71 9.15
CA THR A 28 19.74 -9.96 10.57
C THR A 28 19.40 -11.43 10.69
N GLY A 29 20.15 -12.23 11.44
CA GLY A 29 19.87 -13.68 11.66
C GLY A 29 18.50 -14.00 12.30
N GLN A 30 17.63 -12.99 12.43
CA GLN A 30 16.24 -13.07 12.86
C GLN A 30 15.31 -12.69 11.71
N ALA A 31 14.28 -13.51 11.51
CA ALA A 31 13.17 -13.17 10.64
C ALA A 31 12.42 -11.95 11.22
N VAL A 32 12.54 -10.80 10.57
CA VAL A 32 11.77 -9.61 10.95
C VAL A 32 10.33 -9.83 10.52
N ALA A 33 9.40 -9.82 11.49
CA ALA A 33 7.99 -9.96 11.21
C ALA A 33 7.50 -8.80 10.31
N PRO A 34 6.70 -9.06 9.26
CA PRO A 34 6.13 -8.01 8.42
C PRO A 34 5.37 -6.98 9.27
N ALA A 35 5.55 -5.69 8.96
CA ALA A 35 4.76 -4.63 9.60
C ALA A 35 3.30 -4.63 9.09
N PHE A 36 3.12 -4.95 7.80
CA PHE A 36 1.82 -4.97 7.12
C PHE A 36 1.53 -6.35 6.53
N ALA A 37 0.26 -6.73 6.50
CA ALA A 37 -0.17 -7.96 5.86
C ALA A 37 0.03 -7.87 4.34
N THR A 38 0.67 -8.90 3.75
CA THR A 38 0.97 -8.94 2.31
C THR A 38 -0.27 -8.77 1.43
N ALA A 39 -1.42 -9.31 1.86
CA ALA A 39 -2.69 -9.22 1.14
C ALA A 39 -3.36 -7.83 1.23
N GLY A 40 -3.02 -7.02 2.24
CA GLY A 40 -3.61 -5.69 2.47
C GLY A 40 -2.71 -4.52 2.09
N PHE A 41 -1.57 -4.77 1.43
CA PHE A 41 -0.63 -3.74 1.02
C PHE A 41 -0.78 -3.37 -0.46
N ARG A 42 -1.01 -2.08 -0.76
CA ARG A 42 -1.17 -1.57 -2.12
C ARG A 42 -0.48 -0.22 -2.32
N ILE A 43 0.24 -0.09 -3.43
CA ILE A 43 0.75 1.19 -3.92
C ILE A 43 -0.31 1.81 -4.85
N GLN A 44 -0.75 3.03 -4.54
CA GLN A 44 -1.81 3.76 -5.25
C GLN A 44 -1.25 4.66 -6.35
N ALA A 45 -0.15 5.37 -6.06
CA ALA A 45 0.50 6.27 -7.01
C ALA A 45 2.01 6.26 -6.84
N ALA A 46 2.73 6.60 -7.91
CA ALA A 46 4.19 6.67 -7.89
C ALA A 46 4.70 7.70 -8.88
N ILE A 47 5.68 8.51 -8.47
CA ILE A 47 6.38 9.48 -9.32
C ILE A 47 7.88 9.26 -9.14
N ALA A 48 8.61 9.12 -10.25
CA ALA A 48 10.07 9.11 -10.25
C ALA A 48 10.57 10.42 -10.87
N ARG A 49 11.56 11.04 -10.22
CA ARG A 49 12.24 12.23 -10.72
C ARG A 49 13.75 12.07 -10.60
N ARG A 50 14.52 12.82 -11.41
CA ARG A 50 15.98 12.94 -11.23
C ARG A 50 16.28 13.54 -9.84
N GLY A 51 17.36 13.07 -9.22
CA GLY A 51 17.87 13.56 -7.95
C GLY A 51 18.75 14.80 -8.12
N THR A 52 19.62 15.03 -7.15
CA THR A 52 20.55 16.19 -7.13
C THR A 52 21.67 16.09 -8.18
N SER A 53 21.86 14.92 -8.80
CA SER A 53 22.88 14.69 -9.82
C SER A 53 22.27 13.96 -11.03
N PRO A 54 22.93 13.99 -12.21
CA PRO A 54 22.45 13.32 -13.42
C PRO A 54 22.15 11.83 -13.22
N ASP A 55 22.93 11.18 -12.34
CA ASP A 55 22.90 9.73 -12.13
C ASP A 55 22.11 9.30 -10.90
N THR A 56 21.39 10.23 -10.25
CA THR A 56 20.54 9.92 -9.10
C THR A 56 19.05 10.08 -9.43
N ALA A 57 18.20 9.35 -8.73
CA ALA A 57 16.75 9.43 -8.85
C ALA A 57 16.07 9.33 -7.48
N VAL A 58 14.93 10.01 -7.33
CA VAL A 58 14.06 9.94 -6.17
C VAL A 58 12.70 9.42 -6.61
N VAL A 59 12.13 8.48 -5.86
CA VAL A 59 10.80 7.92 -6.11
C VAL A 59 9.89 8.26 -4.94
N HIS A 60 8.81 8.98 -5.23
CA HIS A 60 7.74 9.28 -4.27
C HIS A 60 6.61 8.28 -4.48
N LEU A 61 6.14 7.66 -3.40
CA LEU A 61 5.14 6.59 -3.42
C LEU A 61 3.97 6.94 -2.49
N VAL A 62 2.74 6.80 -2.99
CA VAL A 62 1.52 6.85 -2.18
C VAL A 62 1.00 5.43 -2.04
N TRP A 63 0.77 4.98 -0.82
CA TRP A 63 0.44 3.59 -0.53
C TRP A 63 -0.52 3.48 0.66
N ALA A 64 -1.17 2.32 0.77
CA ALA A 64 -2.03 1.92 1.88
C ALA A 64 -1.69 0.48 2.29
N GLY A 65 -1.85 0.18 3.58
CA GLY A 65 -1.54 -1.13 4.16
C GLY A 65 -2.44 -1.45 5.34
N THR A 66 -2.84 -2.71 5.50
CA THR A 66 -3.42 -3.23 6.76
C THR A 66 -2.31 -3.75 7.65
N ASP A 67 -2.43 -3.56 8.97
CA ASP A 67 -1.42 -4.10 9.89
C ASP A 67 -1.28 -5.62 9.77
N ARG A 68 -0.22 -6.19 10.35
CA ARG A 68 0.03 -7.63 10.32
C ARG A 68 -1.05 -8.49 10.99
N GLY A 69 -1.89 -7.90 11.86
CA GLY A 69 -3.03 -8.54 12.48
C GLY A 69 -4.29 -8.51 11.60
N GLY A 70 -4.24 -7.90 10.42
CA GLY A 70 -5.39 -7.68 9.55
C GLY A 70 -6.36 -6.63 10.08
N THR A 71 -5.94 -5.84 11.07
CA THR A 71 -6.76 -4.83 11.72
C THR A 71 -6.37 -3.44 11.20
N PHE A 72 -7.33 -2.50 11.19
CA PHE A 72 -7.02 -1.09 10.96
C PHE A 72 -6.66 -0.49 12.32
N THR A 73 -5.41 -0.05 12.47
CA THR A 73 -4.80 0.35 13.76
C THR A 73 -5.51 1.48 14.50
N ASP A 74 -6.46 2.18 13.89
CA ASP A 74 -7.17 3.30 14.51
C ASP A 74 -8.67 3.05 14.78
N LEU A 75 -9.16 1.81 14.60
CA LEU A 75 -10.58 1.41 14.76
C LEU A 75 -11.58 2.23 13.90
N ARG A 76 -11.11 3.09 12.99
CA ARG A 76 -11.99 3.85 12.11
C ARG A 76 -12.47 2.98 10.95
N VAL A 77 -13.65 3.30 10.44
CA VAL A 77 -14.25 2.64 9.28
C VAL A 77 -13.43 3.03 8.04
N THR A 78 -12.66 2.08 7.54
CA THR A 78 -11.82 2.20 6.35
C THR A 78 -12.53 1.72 5.09
N ASP A 79 -13.43 0.75 5.22
CA ASP A 79 -14.26 0.25 4.15
C ASP A 79 -15.71 0.76 4.28
N TRP A 80 -16.18 1.45 3.26
CA TRP A 80 -17.56 1.91 3.13
C TRP A 80 -18.23 1.18 1.97
N HIS A 81 -19.30 0.44 2.27
CA HIS A 81 -20.08 -0.23 1.25
C HIS A 81 -21.24 0.67 0.81
N PHE A 82 -21.51 0.72 -0.50
CA PHE A 82 -22.59 1.52 -1.06
C PHE A 82 -23.49 0.66 -1.94
N THR A 83 -24.79 0.86 -1.85
CA THR A 83 -25.75 0.32 -2.82
C THR A 83 -26.13 1.39 -3.83
N ARG A 84 -26.25 0.98 -5.08
CA ARG A 84 -26.74 1.84 -6.15
C ARG A 84 -28.26 1.82 -6.14
N ILE A 85 -28.89 2.97 -5.92
CA ILE A 85 -30.34 3.14 -6.01
C ILE A 85 -30.65 3.74 -7.38
N ARG A 86 -31.47 3.05 -8.19
CA ARG A 86 -31.95 3.57 -9.47
C ARG A 86 -33.34 4.18 -9.28
N THR A 87 -33.49 5.45 -9.63
CA THR A 87 -34.82 6.08 -9.70
C THR A 87 -35.47 5.78 -11.06
N LYS A 88 -36.80 5.74 -11.13
CA LYS A 88 -37.57 5.50 -12.38
C LYS A 88 -37.26 6.52 -13.50
N LYS A 89 -36.69 7.68 -13.16
CA LYS A 89 -36.25 8.73 -14.11
C LYS A 89 -34.79 8.58 -14.58
N GLY A 90 -34.13 7.45 -14.31
CA GLY A 90 -32.79 7.15 -14.82
C GLY A 90 -31.62 7.74 -14.03
N ALA A 91 -31.87 8.64 -13.08
CA ALA A 91 -30.85 9.12 -12.16
C ALA A 91 -30.49 8.01 -11.14
N ALA A 92 -29.19 7.76 -10.98
CA ALA A 92 -28.66 6.83 -9.99
C ALA A 92 -28.03 7.59 -8.83
N THR A 93 -28.41 7.24 -7.60
CA THR A 93 -27.79 7.72 -6.37
C THR A 93 -27.12 6.56 -5.63
N TRP A 94 -26.15 6.86 -4.79
CA TRP A 94 -25.44 5.88 -3.97
C TRP A 94 -25.84 6.08 -2.50
N SER A 95 -26.22 5.00 -1.82
CA SER A 95 -26.54 5.01 -0.40
C SER A 95 -25.50 4.19 0.35
N ALA A 96 -24.92 4.74 1.42
CA ALA A 96 -24.02 3.99 2.29
C ALA A 96 -24.80 2.87 3.00
N GLN A 97 -24.19 1.69 3.11
CA GLN A 97 -24.74 0.55 3.86
C GLN A 97 -24.30 0.63 5.32
N PRO A 98 -25.18 0.26 6.28
CA PRO A 98 -24.77 0.01 7.65
C PRO A 98 -23.74 -1.10 7.72
N ARG A 99 -22.81 -1.01 8.67
CA ARG A 99 -21.87 -2.09 8.98
C ARG A 99 -22.64 -3.24 9.65
N THR A 100 -22.55 -4.44 9.09
CA THR A 100 -22.93 -5.70 9.77
C THR A 100 -21.88 -6.12 10.76
#